data_AF-A0A6M3IDU5-F1
#
_entry.id   AF-A0A6M3IDU5-F1
#
_cell.length_a   1.000
_cell.length_b   1.000
_cell.length_c   1.000
_cell.angle_alpha   90.00
_cell.angle_beta   90.00
_cell.angle_gamma   90.00
#
_symmetry.space_group_name_H-M   'P 1'
#
loop_
_entity.id
_entity.type
_entity.pdbx_description
1 polymer ?
#
loop_
_entity_poly.entity_id
_entity_poly.type
_entity_poly.pdbx_seq_one_letter_code
_entity_poly.pdbx_strand_id
1 'polypeptide(L)'
;MAHQLLQVITDIDKSHAGLGKAVAFSIICVKARLCLLVVAPSGCGKSVITDAMGEAHPSPLKLLSVTKARLVTYQDTFTGFQGVVLMDDIAGAGSMYERKETLVAFSMLCYSHSISKHTFTSDFEIHDFHGSTIMNIQPSILAEIYQYPEWESLISEKTLRYYHLYRPTKPNSAKPVIRVDWGIEIDKVKKPRHDFKLYPTLEKIGGIQWSDARTLEHLDTLMKAIAALDRRDYVTNADLQLLYRLMKPMTVERYIMHKVGFEVGRWMDTNLAATLVEFASWKNIDIDRIARDYKISPSTVYKLLSEIKEWFKQSEVKSKMLIPKPEFKRILKEAGVER
;
A
#
# COMPACT_ATOMS: atom_id res chain seq x y z
N MET A 1 -2.67 -25.55 10.16
CA MET A 1 -3.69 -24.61 10.68
C MET A 1 -3.94 -23.56 9.61
N ALA A 2 -5.19 -23.12 9.43
CA ALA A 2 -5.49 -22.00 8.55
C ALA A 2 -5.14 -20.68 9.26
N HIS A 3 -4.47 -19.75 8.57
CA HIS A 3 -4.16 -18.42 9.11
C HIS A 3 -5.43 -17.65 9.44
N GLN A 4 -5.47 -16.93 10.56
CA GLN A 4 -6.61 -16.06 10.90
C GLN A 4 -6.87 -15.01 9.81
N LEU A 5 -5.81 -14.56 9.12
CA LEU A 5 -5.90 -13.57 8.05
C LEU A 5 -6.69 -14.09 6.83
N LEU A 6 -6.74 -15.40 6.58
CA LEU A 6 -7.60 -15.96 5.53
C LEU A 6 -9.09 -15.83 5.89
N GLN A 7 -9.41 -15.95 7.17
CA GLN A 7 -10.77 -15.72 7.68
C GLN A 7 -11.13 -14.24 7.54
N VAL A 8 -10.22 -13.32 7.91
CA VAL A 8 -10.40 -11.88 7.75
C VAL A 8 -10.68 -11.51 6.28
N ILE A 9 -9.88 -12.04 5.33
CA ILE A 9 -10.10 -11.81 3.90
C ILE A 9 -11.52 -12.25 3.50
N THR A 10 -11.90 -13.46 3.89
CA THR A 10 -13.19 -14.05 3.54
C THR A 10 -14.36 -13.25 4.12
N ASP A 11 -14.28 -12.82 5.37
CA ASP A 11 -15.37 -12.09 6.03
C ASP A 11 -15.53 -10.66 5.52
N ILE A 12 -14.41 -9.99 5.21
CA ILE A 12 -14.45 -8.68 4.58
C ILE A 12 -15.02 -8.79 3.17
N ASP A 13 -14.53 -9.74 2.36
CA ASP A 13 -14.98 -9.87 0.97
C ASP A 13 -16.46 -10.27 0.84
N LYS A 14 -17.08 -10.88 1.87
CA LYS A 14 -18.54 -11.09 1.93
C LYS A 14 -19.34 -9.78 1.91
N SER A 15 -18.83 -8.74 2.58
CA SER A 15 -19.53 -7.44 2.73
C SER A 15 -18.97 -6.35 1.82
N HIS A 16 -17.68 -6.44 1.49
CA HIS A 16 -16.86 -5.45 0.78
C HIS A 16 -15.90 -6.17 -0.17
N ALA A 17 -16.45 -6.81 -1.20
CA ALA A 17 -15.70 -7.61 -2.15
C ALA A 17 -14.49 -6.87 -2.75
N GLY A 18 -13.30 -7.48 -2.60
CA GLY A 18 -12.03 -6.98 -3.12
C GLY A 18 -11.16 -6.27 -2.07
N LEU A 19 -11.72 -5.88 -0.92
CA LEU A 19 -10.96 -5.20 0.14
C LEU A 19 -10.21 -6.17 1.07
N GLY A 20 -10.61 -7.44 1.15
CA GLY A 20 -10.11 -8.38 2.14
C GLY A 20 -8.58 -8.52 2.14
N LYS A 21 -7.97 -8.66 0.95
CA LYS A 21 -6.50 -8.78 0.80
C LYS A 21 -5.76 -7.52 1.27
N ALA A 22 -6.29 -6.33 0.97
CA ALA A 22 -5.66 -5.07 1.35
C ALA A 22 -5.72 -4.85 2.88
N VAL A 23 -6.85 -5.18 3.50
CA VAL A 23 -6.99 -5.14 4.95
C VAL A 23 -6.07 -6.17 5.63
N ALA A 24 -6.04 -7.41 5.14
CA ALA A 24 -5.14 -8.43 5.69
C ALA A 24 -3.67 -8.03 5.60
N PHE A 25 -3.23 -7.44 4.48
CA PHE A 25 -1.88 -6.92 4.36
C PHE A 25 -1.61 -5.74 5.31
N SER A 26 -2.60 -4.86 5.49
CA SER A 26 -2.52 -3.75 6.46
C SER A 26 -2.32 -4.25 7.89
N ILE A 27 -3.03 -5.30 8.30
CA ILE A 27 -2.86 -5.94 9.63
C ILE A 27 -1.42 -6.47 9.79
N ILE A 28 -0.87 -7.10 8.76
CA ILE A 28 0.53 -7.57 8.78
C ILE A 28 1.48 -6.39 8.97
N CYS A 29 1.33 -5.30 8.19
CA CYS A 29 2.18 -4.11 8.31
C CYS A 29 2.07 -3.46 9.68
N VAL A 30 0.88 -3.42 10.28
CA VAL A 30 0.67 -2.91 11.64
C VAL A 30 1.43 -3.76 12.65
N LYS A 31 1.27 -5.08 12.57
CA LYS A 31 1.99 -6.01 13.44
C LYS A 31 3.50 -5.92 13.27
N ALA A 32 3.95 -5.68 12.04
CA ALA A 32 5.34 -5.50 11.66
C ALA A 32 5.93 -4.14 12.05
N ARG A 33 5.13 -3.21 12.58
CA ARG A 33 5.56 -1.83 12.91
C ARG A 33 6.09 -1.06 11.69
N LEU A 34 5.53 -1.34 10.51
CA LEU A 34 6.01 -0.76 9.24
C LEU A 34 5.14 0.40 8.76
N CYS A 35 5.70 1.18 7.83
CA CYS A 35 5.01 2.28 7.16
C CYS A 35 4.41 1.81 5.82
N LEU A 36 3.08 1.74 5.73
CA LEU A 36 2.32 1.27 4.57
C LEU A 36 1.66 2.43 3.83
N LEU A 37 1.92 2.50 2.52
CA LEU A 37 1.20 3.33 1.57
C LEU A 37 0.18 2.48 0.81
N VAL A 38 -1.11 2.76 1.00
CA VAL A 38 -2.18 2.13 0.22
C VAL A 38 -2.47 3.01 -1.01
N VAL A 39 -2.00 2.55 -2.16
CA VAL A 39 -2.05 3.29 -3.42
C VAL A 39 -3.26 2.85 -4.24
N ALA A 40 -4.22 3.74 -4.45
CA ALA A 40 -5.34 3.49 -5.37
C ALA A 40 -6.04 4.79 -5.78
N PRO A 41 -6.70 4.83 -6.95
CA PRO A 41 -7.59 5.93 -7.32
C PRO A 41 -8.66 6.24 -6.27
N SER A 42 -9.30 7.40 -6.42
CA SER A 42 -10.47 7.74 -5.60
C SER A 42 -11.61 6.74 -5.83
N GLY A 43 -12.39 6.48 -4.79
CA GLY A 43 -13.54 5.56 -4.84
C GLY A 43 -13.20 4.07 -4.78
N CYS A 44 -11.95 3.67 -4.50
CA CYS A 44 -11.55 2.26 -4.34
C CYS A 44 -11.66 1.73 -2.89
N GLY A 45 -12.38 2.42 -1.99
CA GLY A 45 -12.56 1.95 -0.61
C GLY A 45 -11.32 2.07 0.29
N LYS A 46 -10.32 2.87 -0.08
CA LYS A 46 -9.13 3.12 0.77
C LYS A 46 -9.50 3.59 2.18
N SER A 47 -10.45 4.54 2.28
CA SER A 47 -10.90 5.04 3.59
C SER A 47 -11.59 3.98 4.45
N VAL A 48 -12.24 3.01 3.80
CA VAL A 48 -12.85 1.87 4.50
C VAL A 48 -11.78 0.98 5.15
N ILE A 49 -10.60 0.85 4.51
CA ILE A 49 -9.47 0.10 5.08
C ILE A 49 -8.96 0.78 6.35
N THR A 50 -8.66 2.08 6.28
CA THR A 50 -8.15 2.88 7.41
C THR A 50 -9.17 2.97 8.55
N ASP A 51 -10.47 3.15 8.24
CA ASP A 51 -11.52 3.15 9.25
C ASP A 51 -11.64 1.81 9.95
N ALA A 52 -11.62 0.72 9.20
CA ALA A 52 -11.73 -0.61 9.77
C ALA A 52 -10.50 -0.96 10.62
N MET A 53 -9.30 -0.53 10.21
CA MET A 53 -8.09 -0.64 11.04
C MET A 53 -8.17 0.17 12.33
N GLY A 54 -8.78 1.36 12.27
CA GLY A 54 -9.03 2.19 13.44
C GLY A 54 -10.01 1.58 14.43
N GLU A 55 -10.90 0.69 13.99
CA GLU A 55 -11.79 -0.05 14.90
C GLU A 55 -11.16 -1.35 15.40
N ALA A 56 -10.26 -1.95 14.61
CA ALA A 56 -9.63 -3.24 14.93
C ALA A 56 -8.43 -3.14 15.88
N HIS A 57 -7.68 -2.04 15.83
CA HIS A 57 -6.47 -1.87 16.65
C HIS A 57 -6.79 -1.23 18.01
N PRO A 58 -6.21 -1.71 19.13
CA PRO A 58 -6.52 -1.18 20.47
C PRO A 58 -6.01 0.25 20.72
N SER A 59 -4.99 0.69 19.99
CA SER A 59 -4.42 2.04 20.10
C SER A 59 -4.27 2.70 18.72
N PRO A 60 -5.37 3.20 18.12
CA PRO A 60 -5.34 3.89 16.84
C PRO A 60 -5.24 5.40 17.04
N LEU A 61 -4.38 6.06 16.26
CA LEU A 61 -4.28 7.52 16.21
C LEU A 61 -4.58 7.98 14.78
N LYS A 62 -5.72 8.66 14.59
CA LYS A 62 -6.07 9.25 13.29
C LYS A 62 -5.47 10.64 13.17
N LEU A 63 -4.75 10.89 12.09
CA LEU A 63 -4.14 12.18 11.76
C LEU A 63 -4.46 12.53 10.32
N LEU A 64 -4.67 13.82 10.05
CA LEU A 64 -4.81 14.30 8.66
C LEU A 64 -3.43 14.45 8.00
N SER A 65 -2.51 15.12 8.67
CA SER A 65 -1.12 15.29 8.26
C SER A 65 -0.26 15.73 9.45
N VAL A 66 1.04 15.43 9.41
CA VAL A 66 2.00 15.98 10.37
C VAL A 66 3.30 16.27 9.66
N THR A 67 3.69 17.54 9.61
CA THR A 67 5.02 17.93 9.13
C THR A 67 6.07 17.71 10.21
N LYS A 68 7.35 17.58 9.83
CA LYS A 68 8.45 17.53 10.81
C LYS A 68 8.45 18.70 11.78
N ALA A 69 8.01 19.88 11.36
CA ALA A 69 7.93 21.07 12.22
C ALA A 69 6.84 20.94 13.30
N ARG A 70 5.75 20.20 13.02
CA ARG A 70 4.68 19.93 13.98
C ARG A 70 4.92 18.69 14.82
N LEU A 71 5.89 17.82 14.47
CA LEU A 71 6.28 16.69 15.31
C LEU A 71 6.69 17.11 16.73
N VAL A 72 7.26 18.31 16.91
CA VAL A 72 7.56 18.89 18.23
C VAL A 72 6.32 18.85 19.14
N THR A 73 5.15 19.21 18.60
CA THR A 73 3.89 19.23 19.37
C THR A 73 3.33 17.84 19.66
N TYR A 74 3.84 16.80 18.99
CA TYR A 74 3.46 15.40 19.19
C TYR A 74 4.56 14.59 19.86
N GLN A 75 5.62 15.23 20.37
CA GLN A 75 6.76 14.53 20.98
C GLN A 75 6.32 13.57 22.08
N ASP A 76 5.51 14.06 23.01
CA ASP A 76 4.98 13.25 24.14
C ASP A 76 4.03 12.15 23.67
N THR A 77 3.33 12.37 22.55
CA THR A 77 2.40 11.38 21.98
C THR A 77 3.15 10.24 21.30
N PHE A 78 4.25 10.55 20.60
CA PHE A 78 4.98 9.57 19.81
C PHE A 78 6.12 8.88 20.57
N THR A 79 6.59 9.46 21.66
CA THR A 79 7.60 8.82 22.51
C THR A 79 7.02 7.60 23.21
N GLY A 80 7.65 6.44 23.05
CA GLY A 80 7.14 5.17 23.58
C GLY A 80 5.84 4.68 22.92
N PHE A 81 5.47 5.22 21.75
CA PHE A 81 4.19 4.91 21.10
C PHE A 81 4.16 3.48 20.57
N GLN A 82 3.12 2.73 20.96
CA GLN A 82 2.88 1.34 20.55
C GLN A 82 1.49 1.20 19.90
N GLY A 83 1.24 1.99 18.85
CA GLY A 83 -0.04 2.07 18.18
C GLY A 83 0.04 2.01 16.66
N VAL A 84 -1.08 2.34 16.02
CA VAL A 84 -1.14 2.58 14.58
C VAL A 84 -1.54 4.01 14.30
N VAL A 85 -0.75 4.71 13.48
CA VAL A 85 -1.11 6.02 12.93
C VAL A 85 -1.85 5.81 11.62
N LEU A 86 -3.03 6.41 11.50
CA LEU A 86 -3.93 6.24 10.35
C LEU A 86 -4.14 7.58 9.66
N MET A 87 -3.80 7.64 8.38
CA MET A 87 -3.99 8.83 7.53
C MET A 87 -4.88 8.50 6.34
N ASP A 88 -6.09 9.06 6.38
CA ASP A 88 -7.17 8.63 5.49
C ASP A 88 -7.03 9.08 4.04
N ASP A 89 -6.43 10.25 3.82
CA ASP A 89 -5.99 10.70 2.51
C ASP A 89 -4.87 11.74 2.68
N ILE A 90 -3.68 11.45 2.17
CA ILE A 90 -2.57 12.41 2.15
C ILE A 90 -2.94 13.68 1.37
N ALA A 91 -3.92 13.60 0.46
CA ALA A 91 -4.47 14.79 -0.21
C ALA A 91 -4.96 15.87 0.77
N GLY A 92 -5.43 15.46 1.96
CA GLY A 92 -5.87 16.35 3.03
C GLY A 92 -4.74 17.19 3.64
N ALA A 93 -3.48 16.79 3.47
CA ALA A 93 -2.34 17.66 3.73
C ALA A 93 -2.33 18.75 2.65
N GLY A 94 -2.38 20.01 3.07
CA GLY A 94 -2.75 21.13 2.22
C GLY A 94 -1.78 21.32 1.06
N SER A 95 -0.50 21.54 1.38
CA SER A 95 0.53 21.77 0.36
C SER A 95 1.30 20.50 -0.02
N MET A 96 1.90 20.50 -1.21
CA MET A 96 2.81 19.43 -1.66
C MET A 96 3.98 19.23 -0.68
N TYR A 97 4.46 20.32 -0.07
CA TYR A 97 5.47 20.27 0.99
C TYR A 97 4.99 19.48 2.21
N GLU A 98 3.78 19.75 2.70
CA GLU A 98 3.21 19.04 3.86
C GLU A 98 3.05 17.55 3.60
N ARG A 99 2.61 17.18 2.39
CA ARG A 99 2.50 15.78 1.96
C ARG A 99 3.86 15.09 2.03
N LYS A 100 4.87 15.67 1.38
CA LYS A 100 6.24 15.14 1.36
C LYS A 100 6.79 14.99 2.77
N GLU A 101 6.73 16.03 3.58
CA GLU A 101 7.27 16.00 4.95
C GLU A 101 6.54 14.99 5.84
N THR A 102 5.23 14.80 5.64
CA THR A 102 4.46 13.78 6.37
C THR A 102 4.97 12.38 6.03
N LEU A 103 5.13 12.04 4.74
CA LEU A 103 5.68 10.73 4.37
C LEU A 103 7.09 10.52 4.93
N VAL A 104 7.96 11.53 4.82
CA VAL A 104 9.34 11.43 5.32
C VAL A 104 9.37 11.28 6.84
N ALA A 105 8.52 12.00 7.56
CA ALA A 105 8.41 11.89 9.02
C ALA A 105 8.04 10.47 9.45
N PHE A 106 6.96 9.90 8.91
CA PHE A 106 6.49 8.58 9.32
C PHE A 106 7.31 7.43 8.73
N SER A 107 7.91 7.60 7.54
CA SER A 107 8.86 6.61 7.02
C SER A 107 10.10 6.51 7.91
N MET A 108 10.58 7.65 8.43
CA MET A 108 11.70 7.67 9.37
C MET A 108 11.29 7.15 10.75
N LEU A 109 10.17 7.58 11.32
CA LEU A 109 9.72 7.12 12.65
C LEU A 109 9.53 5.60 12.70
N CYS A 110 8.81 5.03 11.72
CA CYS A 110 8.56 3.58 11.72
C CYS A 110 9.86 2.78 11.51
N TYR A 111 10.81 3.33 10.75
CA TYR A 111 12.05 2.62 10.41
C TYR A 111 13.14 2.75 11.49
N SER A 112 13.37 3.97 12.00
CA SER A 112 14.44 4.25 12.95
C SER A 112 14.01 4.13 14.41
N HIS A 113 12.70 4.02 14.68
CA HIS A 113 12.10 4.06 16.02
C HIS A 113 12.39 5.34 16.81
N SER A 114 13.06 6.31 16.20
CA SER A 114 13.37 7.61 16.80
C SER A 114 13.54 8.68 15.72
N ILE A 115 13.32 9.93 16.12
CA ILE A 115 13.72 11.12 15.37
C ILE A 115 14.33 12.08 16.37
N SER A 116 15.58 12.45 16.12
CA SER A 116 16.26 13.53 16.81
C SER A 116 16.53 14.66 15.82
N LYS A 117 16.08 15.88 16.14
CA LYS A 117 16.26 17.05 15.29
C LYS A 117 16.64 18.27 16.12
N HIS A 118 17.89 18.67 15.99
CA HIS A 118 18.44 19.90 16.57
C HIS A 118 18.66 20.92 15.46
N THR A 119 17.81 21.94 15.41
CA THR A 119 17.96 23.09 14.49
C THR A 119 17.86 24.39 15.27
N PHE A 120 18.29 25.50 14.67
CA PHE A 120 18.24 26.82 15.31
C PHE A 120 16.82 27.22 15.78
N THR A 121 15.76 26.65 15.21
CA THR A 121 14.36 27.00 15.49
C THR A 121 13.56 25.90 16.19
N SER A 122 14.08 24.68 16.27
CA SER A 122 13.39 23.57 16.93
C SER A 122 14.38 22.54 17.44
N ASP A 123 14.21 22.15 18.69
CA ASP A 123 14.90 21.04 19.33
C ASP A 123 13.84 20.06 19.84
N PHE A 124 13.82 18.84 19.31
CA PHE A 124 12.95 17.78 19.82
C PHE A 124 13.51 16.40 19.55
N GLU A 125 13.10 15.46 20.40
CA GLU A 125 13.52 14.07 20.33
C GLU A 125 12.34 13.14 20.59
N ILE A 126 12.02 12.30 19.61
CA ILE A 126 11.07 11.21 19.74
C ILE A 126 11.88 9.92 19.85
N HIS A 127 11.64 9.13 20.90
CA HIS A 127 12.31 7.86 21.16
C HIS A 127 11.32 6.72 21.30
N ASP A 128 11.81 5.49 21.13
CA ASP A 128 11.05 4.25 21.35
C ASP A 128 9.69 4.21 20.63
N PHE A 129 9.65 4.76 19.41
CA PHE A 129 8.49 4.66 18.54
C PHE A 129 8.39 3.23 17.99
N HIS A 130 7.52 2.42 18.57
CA HIS A 130 7.22 1.06 18.12
C HIS A 130 5.85 0.96 17.44
N GLY A 131 5.40 2.06 16.85
CA GLY A 131 4.16 2.14 16.10
C GLY A 131 4.31 1.75 14.63
N SER A 132 3.18 1.66 13.95
CA SER A 132 3.07 1.54 12.50
C SER A 132 2.31 2.73 11.92
N THR A 133 2.39 2.93 10.60
CA THR A 133 1.62 3.96 9.91
C THR A 133 0.94 3.39 8.68
N ILE A 134 -0.33 3.68 8.48
CA ILE A 134 -1.06 3.42 7.23
C ILE A 134 -1.47 4.75 6.64
N MET A 135 -1.02 5.02 5.42
CA MET A 135 -1.41 6.22 4.69
C MET A 135 -2.03 5.85 3.35
N ASN A 136 -3.23 6.36 3.11
CA ASN A 136 -3.87 6.25 1.81
C ASN A 136 -3.34 7.34 0.88
N ILE A 137 -3.01 6.96 -0.35
CA ILE A 137 -2.49 7.88 -1.35
C ILE A 137 -3.08 7.59 -2.73
N GLN A 138 -3.35 8.66 -3.48
CA GLN A 138 -3.80 8.57 -4.86
C GLN A 138 -2.60 8.52 -5.82
N PRO A 139 -2.69 7.82 -6.97
CA PRO A 139 -1.60 7.74 -7.94
C PRO A 139 -1.03 9.10 -8.37
N SER A 140 -1.87 10.12 -8.55
CA SER A 140 -1.42 11.48 -8.89
C SER A 140 -0.52 12.09 -7.83
N ILE A 141 -0.88 11.94 -6.56
CA ILE A 141 -0.10 12.46 -5.43
C ILE A 141 1.19 11.65 -5.26
N LEU A 142 1.13 10.32 -5.48
CA LEU A 142 2.33 9.50 -5.47
C LEU A 142 3.29 9.89 -6.60
N ALA A 143 2.77 10.19 -7.79
CA ALA A 143 3.56 10.66 -8.94
C ALA A 143 4.25 12.00 -8.66
N GLU A 144 3.59 12.91 -7.94
CA GLU A 144 4.18 14.16 -7.46
C GLU A 144 5.33 13.87 -6.47
N ILE A 145 5.11 12.99 -5.50
CA ILE A 145 6.11 12.66 -4.48
C ILE A 145 7.31 11.91 -5.08
N TYR A 146 7.05 11.03 -6.05
CA TYR A 146 8.05 10.21 -6.72
C TYR A 146 9.10 11.03 -7.47
N GLN A 147 8.83 12.30 -7.78
CA GLN A 147 9.78 13.18 -8.44
C GLN A 147 10.86 13.74 -7.49
N TYR A 148 10.65 13.69 -6.17
CA TYR A 148 11.57 14.32 -5.20
C TYR A 148 12.85 13.51 -4.95
N PRO A 149 14.02 14.15 -4.77
CA PRO A 149 15.26 13.48 -4.39
C PRO A 149 15.13 12.57 -3.15
N GLU A 150 14.34 12.99 -2.16
CA GLU A 150 14.11 12.25 -0.92
C GLU A 150 13.40 10.91 -1.11
N TRP A 151 12.79 10.68 -2.27
CA TRP A 151 12.18 9.39 -2.58
C TRP A 151 13.17 8.24 -2.41
N GLU A 152 14.33 8.32 -3.06
CA GLU A 152 15.33 7.24 -3.07
C GLU A 152 15.96 7.05 -1.69
N SER A 153 16.28 8.15 -1.01
CA SER A 153 17.04 8.12 0.24
C SER A 153 16.17 7.87 1.49
N LEU A 154 14.91 8.32 1.49
CA LEU A 154 14.09 8.39 2.70
C LEU A 154 12.73 7.71 2.58
N ILE A 155 12.16 7.56 1.38
CA ILE A 155 10.78 7.07 1.23
C ILE A 155 10.75 5.63 0.69
N SER A 156 11.38 5.36 -0.46
CA SER A 156 11.28 4.10 -1.20
C SER A 156 11.67 2.90 -0.34
N GLU A 157 12.86 2.94 0.25
CA GLU A 157 13.44 1.86 1.06
C GLU A 157 12.75 1.65 2.42
N LYS A 158 12.02 2.66 2.91
CA LYS A 158 11.43 2.71 4.26
C LYS A 158 9.90 2.60 4.28
N THR A 159 9.28 2.46 3.12
CA THR A 159 7.82 2.33 2.99
C THR A 159 7.47 1.12 2.14
N LEU A 160 6.30 0.54 2.41
CA LEU A 160 5.70 -0.48 1.57
C LEU A 160 4.61 0.17 0.72
N ARG A 161 4.59 -0.10 -0.58
CA ARG A 161 3.57 0.45 -1.48
C ARG A 161 2.65 -0.65 -1.96
N TYR A 162 1.44 -0.68 -1.41
CA TYR A 162 0.43 -1.65 -1.77
C TYR A 162 -0.55 -1.06 -2.77
N TYR A 163 -0.51 -1.53 -4.02
CA TYR A 163 -1.39 -1.07 -5.09
C TYR A 163 -2.73 -1.78 -5.01
N HIS A 164 -3.74 -1.14 -4.42
CA HIS A 164 -5.07 -1.72 -4.33
C HIS A 164 -5.83 -1.55 -5.65
N LEU A 165 -6.15 -2.69 -6.29
CA LEU A 165 -6.66 -2.72 -7.66
C LEU A 165 -8.19 -2.84 -7.79
N TYR A 166 -8.94 -2.90 -6.70
CA TYR A 166 -10.39 -3.16 -6.79
C TYR A 166 -11.21 -1.91 -6.47
N ARG A 167 -12.22 -1.67 -7.30
CA ARG A 167 -13.30 -0.72 -7.06
C ARG A 167 -14.51 -1.50 -6.55
N PRO A 168 -15.23 -1.00 -5.54
CA PRO A 168 -16.47 -1.62 -5.08
C PRO A 168 -17.49 -1.64 -6.22
N THR A 169 -17.79 -2.83 -6.74
CA THR A 169 -18.80 -3.02 -7.80
C THR A 169 -20.23 -2.86 -7.28
N LYS A 170 -20.41 -3.07 -5.98
CA LYS A 170 -21.63 -2.81 -5.20
C LYS A 170 -21.21 -2.04 -3.96
N PRO A 171 -21.30 -0.70 -3.96
CA PRO A 171 -20.98 0.11 -2.79
C PRO A 171 -21.80 -0.34 -1.57
N ASN A 172 -21.12 -0.46 -0.44
CA ASN A 172 -21.72 -0.78 0.85
C ASN A 172 -21.37 0.36 1.81
N SER A 173 -22.36 0.96 2.45
CA SER A 173 -22.17 2.04 3.42
C SER A 173 -21.89 1.53 4.84
N ALA A 174 -22.17 0.26 5.12
CA ALA A 174 -21.84 -0.34 6.41
C ALA A 174 -20.33 -0.47 6.54
N LYS A 175 -19.81 -0.35 7.76
CA LYS A 175 -18.39 -0.61 8.02
C LYS A 175 -18.11 -2.11 8.04
N PRO A 176 -16.99 -2.59 7.48
CA PRO A 176 -16.60 -3.99 7.63
C PRO A 176 -16.20 -4.24 9.09
N VAL A 177 -16.71 -5.32 9.66
CA VAL A 177 -16.34 -5.75 11.01
C VAL A 177 -15.06 -6.57 10.92
N ILE A 178 -13.98 -6.06 11.50
CA ILE A 178 -12.71 -6.79 11.61
C ILE A 178 -12.60 -7.36 13.03
N ARG A 179 -12.39 -8.68 13.12
CA ARG A 179 -12.03 -9.34 14.38
C ARG A 179 -10.65 -9.97 14.20
N VAL A 180 -9.65 -9.39 14.85
CA VAL A 180 -8.26 -9.82 14.76
C VAL A 180 -7.73 -10.06 16.17
N ASP A 181 -7.11 -11.22 16.35
CA ASP A 181 -6.28 -11.48 17.51
C ASP A 181 -4.85 -11.02 17.20
N TRP A 182 -4.38 -9.99 17.91
CA TRP A 182 -3.06 -9.41 17.70
C TRP A 182 -1.90 -10.31 18.13
N GLY A 183 -2.19 -11.48 18.71
CA GLY A 183 -1.23 -12.57 18.90
C GLY A 183 -0.12 -12.25 19.90
N ILE A 184 1.08 -12.82 19.70
CA ILE A 184 2.26 -12.60 20.57
C ILE A 184 3.13 -11.44 20.06
N GLU A 185 4.03 -10.90 20.87
CA GLU A 185 5.00 -9.89 20.41
C GLU A 185 5.85 -10.40 19.25
N ILE A 186 6.07 -9.55 18.23
CA ILE A 186 6.82 -9.92 17.03
C ILE A 186 8.29 -10.28 17.36
N ASP A 187 8.84 -9.65 18.38
CA ASP A 187 10.23 -9.84 18.83
C ASP A 187 10.46 -11.24 19.44
N LYS A 188 9.39 -11.92 19.88
CA LYS A 188 9.41 -13.30 20.37
C LYS A 188 9.46 -14.34 19.26
N VAL A 189 9.19 -13.95 18.01
CA VAL A 189 9.27 -14.86 16.86
C VAL A 189 10.73 -15.00 16.45
N LYS A 190 11.17 -16.23 16.17
CA LYS A 190 12.53 -16.53 15.70
C LYS A 190 12.75 -15.97 14.30
N LYS A 191 14.02 -15.69 13.97
CA LYS A 191 14.39 -15.25 12.62
C LYS A 191 13.95 -16.30 11.58
N PRO A 192 13.29 -15.91 10.48
CA PRO A 192 12.88 -16.84 9.44
C PRO A 192 14.07 -17.51 8.76
N ARG A 193 13.86 -18.73 8.28
CA ARG A 193 14.81 -19.37 7.36
C ARG A 193 14.59 -18.86 5.95
N HIS A 194 15.65 -18.76 5.16
CA HIS A 194 15.59 -18.27 3.77
C HIS A 194 15.70 -19.39 2.73
N ASP A 195 15.82 -20.64 3.17
CA ASP A 195 15.97 -21.80 2.30
C ASP A 195 14.63 -22.37 1.78
N PHE A 196 13.51 -21.71 2.10
CA PHE A 196 12.21 -22.08 1.53
C PHE A 196 12.17 -21.80 0.02
N LYS A 197 11.63 -22.75 -0.74
CA LYS A 197 11.47 -22.64 -2.21
C LYS A 197 10.77 -21.37 -2.69
N LEU A 198 9.85 -20.82 -1.88
CA LEU A 198 9.07 -19.63 -2.24
C LEU A 198 9.81 -18.31 -1.91
N TYR A 199 10.86 -18.36 -1.08
CA TYR A 199 11.59 -17.18 -0.64
C TYR A 199 12.18 -16.37 -1.81
N PRO A 200 12.85 -16.98 -2.82
CA PRO A 200 13.34 -16.24 -3.99
C PRO A 200 12.24 -15.57 -4.82
N THR A 201 11.00 -16.07 -4.73
CA THR A 201 9.86 -15.43 -5.40
C THR A 201 9.40 -14.20 -4.65
N LEU A 202 9.41 -14.24 -3.31
CA LEU A 202 9.13 -13.08 -2.46
C LEU A 202 10.20 -12.01 -2.63
N GLU A 203 11.48 -12.40 -2.68
CA GLU A 203 12.59 -11.48 -2.95
C GLU A 203 12.41 -10.74 -4.28
N LYS A 204 11.99 -11.44 -5.34
CA LYS A 204 11.70 -10.80 -6.63
C LYS A 204 10.57 -9.76 -6.56
N ILE A 205 9.57 -9.97 -5.70
CA ILE A 205 8.50 -8.99 -5.52
C ILE A 205 9.01 -7.82 -4.67
N GLY A 206 9.73 -8.10 -3.59
CA GLY A 206 10.30 -7.06 -2.71
C GLY A 206 11.34 -6.19 -3.42
N GLY A 207 12.18 -6.80 -4.25
CA GLY A 207 13.22 -6.12 -5.04
C GLY A 207 12.69 -5.16 -6.11
N ILE A 208 11.38 -5.14 -6.35
CA ILE A 208 10.75 -4.08 -7.16
C ILE A 208 10.74 -2.75 -6.39
N GLN A 209 10.63 -2.81 -5.06
CA GLN A 209 10.41 -1.67 -4.19
C GLN A 209 11.63 -1.27 -3.37
N TRP A 210 12.51 -2.23 -3.09
CA TRP A 210 13.60 -2.05 -2.14
C TRP A 210 14.90 -2.66 -2.65
N SER A 211 16.02 -2.19 -2.10
CA SER A 211 17.32 -2.85 -2.23
C SER A 211 17.32 -4.26 -1.63
N ASP A 212 18.34 -5.06 -1.96
CA ASP A 212 18.48 -6.44 -1.47
C ASP A 212 18.49 -6.51 0.07
N ALA A 213 19.24 -5.60 0.71
CA ALA A 213 19.34 -5.53 2.17
C ALA A 213 17.99 -5.23 2.83
N ARG A 214 17.22 -4.31 2.24
CA ARG A 214 15.88 -3.94 2.73
C ARG A 214 14.84 -4.98 2.43
N THR A 215 14.96 -5.66 1.30
CA THR A 215 14.09 -6.78 0.95
C THR A 215 14.22 -7.89 2.00
N LEU A 216 15.45 -8.24 2.40
CA LEU A 216 15.71 -9.21 3.46
C LEU A 216 15.05 -8.81 4.80
N GLU A 217 15.26 -7.58 5.23
CA GLU A 217 14.74 -7.04 6.49
C GLU A 217 13.22 -6.98 6.53
N HIS A 218 12.59 -6.44 5.47
CA HIS A 218 11.14 -6.31 5.37
C HIS A 218 10.48 -7.68 5.27
N LEU A 219 11.01 -8.60 4.45
CA LEU A 219 10.45 -9.95 4.34
C LEU A 219 10.55 -10.71 5.66
N ASP A 220 11.68 -10.62 6.35
CA ASP A 220 11.83 -11.22 7.68
C ASP A 220 10.77 -10.70 8.65
N THR A 221 10.60 -9.38 8.69
CA THR A 221 9.65 -8.72 9.59
C THR A 221 8.20 -9.07 9.23
N LEU A 222 7.83 -9.06 7.96
CA LEU A 222 6.49 -9.43 7.49
C LEU A 222 6.16 -10.89 7.81
N MET A 223 7.09 -11.83 7.60
CA MET A 223 6.86 -13.24 7.93
C MET A 223 6.74 -13.46 9.45
N LYS A 224 7.58 -12.79 10.25
CA LYS A 224 7.47 -12.81 11.71
C LYS A 224 6.13 -12.27 12.17
N ALA A 225 5.64 -11.19 11.55
CA ALA A 225 4.33 -10.62 11.84
C ALA A 225 3.19 -11.61 11.59
N ILE A 226 3.20 -12.34 10.47
CA ILE A 226 2.18 -13.37 10.19
C ILE A 226 2.22 -14.48 11.25
N ALA A 227 3.40 -15.00 11.56
CA ALA A 227 3.54 -16.03 12.59
C ALA A 227 3.10 -15.53 13.99
N ALA A 228 3.45 -14.30 14.33
CA ALA A 228 3.09 -13.65 15.59
C ALA A 228 1.56 -13.51 15.75
N LEU A 229 0.86 -13.11 14.68
CA LEU A 229 -0.61 -13.04 14.66
C LEU A 229 -1.23 -14.40 15.00
N ASP A 230 -0.70 -15.49 14.46
CA ASP A 230 -1.17 -16.84 14.80
C ASP A 230 -0.61 -17.40 16.13
N ARG A 231 -0.03 -16.53 16.99
CA ARG A 231 0.57 -16.90 18.28
C ARG A 231 1.70 -17.94 18.18
N ARG A 232 2.42 -17.98 17.05
CA ARG A 232 3.57 -18.87 16.84
C ARG A 232 4.88 -18.10 16.99
N ASP A 233 5.88 -18.77 17.57
CA ASP A 233 7.25 -18.27 17.70
C ASP A 233 8.17 -18.67 16.52
N TYR A 234 7.64 -19.32 15.49
CA TYR A 234 8.38 -19.70 14.28
C TYR A 234 7.56 -19.53 13.00
N VAL A 235 8.29 -19.24 11.91
CA VAL A 235 7.76 -19.12 10.54
C VAL A 235 7.72 -20.48 9.85
N THR A 236 6.67 -20.69 9.06
CA THR A 236 6.39 -21.91 8.30
C THR A 236 6.18 -21.58 6.82
N ASN A 237 6.18 -22.61 5.96
CA ASN A 237 5.90 -22.44 4.54
C ASN A 237 4.49 -21.86 4.25
N ALA A 238 3.52 -22.04 5.15
CA ALA A 238 2.19 -21.46 5.01
C ALA A 238 2.23 -19.93 5.10
N ASP A 239 3.08 -19.37 5.98
CA ASP A 239 3.29 -17.93 6.12
C ASP A 239 3.80 -17.32 4.81
N LEU A 240 4.76 -17.98 4.16
CA LEU A 240 5.30 -17.55 2.87
C LEU A 240 4.24 -17.61 1.78
N GLN A 241 3.41 -18.66 1.76
CA GLN A 241 2.33 -18.79 0.77
C GLN A 241 1.29 -17.69 0.93
N LEU A 242 0.92 -17.34 2.17
CA LEU A 242 0.03 -16.23 2.44
C LEU A 242 0.67 -14.90 2.02
N LEU A 243 1.91 -14.64 2.45
CA LEU A 243 2.62 -13.42 2.12
C LEU A 243 2.75 -13.24 0.60
N TYR A 244 3.10 -14.32 -0.12
CA TYR A 244 3.20 -14.30 -1.59
C TYR A 244 1.88 -13.88 -2.23
N ARG A 245 0.74 -14.43 -1.78
CA ARG A 245 -0.57 -14.05 -2.30
C ARG A 245 -0.89 -12.57 -2.04
N LEU A 246 -0.51 -12.06 -0.88
CA LEU A 246 -0.80 -10.69 -0.46
C LEU A 246 0.14 -9.67 -1.11
N MET A 247 1.41 -10.00 -1.34
CA MET A 247 2.38 -9.08 -1.96
C MET A 247 2.22 -8.94 -3.48
N LYS A 248 1.46 -9.81 -4.15
CA LYS A 248 1.27 -9.73 -5.61
C LYS A 248 0.96 -8.33 -6.14
N PRO A 249 0.05 -7.53 -5.55
CA PRO A 249 -0.25 -6.20 -6.08
C PRO A 249 0.94 -5.22 -6.04
N MET A 250 1.96 -5.47 -5.22
CA MET A 250 3.19 -4.67 -5.20
C MET A 250 3.97 -4.74 -6.51
N THR A 251 3.78 -5.82 -7.29
CA THR A 251 4.38 -5.99 -8.61
C THR A 251 3.93 -4.94 -9.63
N VAL A 252 2.83 -4.23 -9.37
CA VAL A 252 2.34 -3.16 -10.25
C VAL A 252 3.36 -2.04 -10.41
N GLU A 253 4.16 -1.76 -9.38
CA GLU A 253 5.12 -0.65 -9.34
C GLU A 253 6.08 -0.65 -10.54
N ARG A 254 6.60 -1.82 -10.92
CA ARG A 254 7.56 -1.96 -12.03
C ARG A 254 7.02 -1.52 -13.38
N TYR A 255 5.69 -1.46 -13.54
CA TYR A 255 5.03 -1.15 -14.80
C TYR A 255 4.60 0.29 -14.89
N ILE A 256 4.35 0.93 -13.75
CA ILE A 256 3.82 2.28 -13.68
C ILE A 256 4.84 3.29 -13.18
N MET A 257 5.94 2.88 -12.56
CA MET A 257 7.02 3.77 -12.16
C MET A 257 8.19 3.66 -13.13
N HIS A 258 8.62 4.82 -13.64
CA HIS A 258 9.68 4.92 -14.62
C HIS A 258 10.79 5.84 -14.13
N LYS A 259 11.99 5.58 -14.63
CA LYS A 259 13.19 6.34 -14.32
C LYS A 259 14.09 6.36 -15.54
N VAL A 260 14.50 7.55 -16.00
CA VAL A 260 15.31 7.70 -17.22
C VAL A 260 16.81 7.64 -16.92
N GLY A 261 17.25 8.10 -15.75
CA GLY A 261 18.66 8.04 -15.32
C GLY A 261 18.85 7.26 -14.02
N PHE A 262 20.09 7.02 -13.61
CA PHE A 262 20.35 6.28 -12.36
C PHE A 262 19.81 6.97 -11.10
N GLU A 263 19.62 8.30 -11.12
CA GLU A 263 19.09 9.08 -9.97
C GLU A 263 18.00 10.10 -10.36
N VAL A 264 17.76 10.31 -11.65
CA VAL A 264 16.95 11.43 -12.18
C VAL A 264 15.89 10.97 -13.19
N GLY A 265 14.98 11.89 -13.53
CA GLY A 265 13.96 11.67 -14.56
C GLY A 265 12.91 10.63 -14.16
N ARG A 266 12.36 10.80 -12.95
CA ARG A 266 11.35 9.91 -12.37
C ARG A 266 9.95 10.40 -12.72
N TRP A 267 9.11 9.50 -13.20
CA TRP A 267 7.70 9.79 -13.46
C TRP A 267 6.86 8.51 -13.32
N MET A 268 5.57 8.68 -13.04
CA MET A 268 4.64 7.57 -12.85
C MET A 268 3.50 7.64 -13.87
N ASP A 269 3.20 6.52 -14.53
CA ASP A 269 2.05 6.37 -15.42
C ASP A 269 0.76 6.23 -14.62
N THR A 270 0.18 7.39 -14.29
CA THR A 270 -1.07 7.48 -13.53
C THR A 270 -2.27 6.97 -14.32
N ASN A 271 -2.25 7.07 -15.66
CA ASN A 271 -3.33 6.59 -16.54
C ASN A 271 -3.34 5.05 -16.57
N LEU A 272 -2.17 4.42 -16.67
CA LEU A 272 -2.03 2.97 -16.59
C LEU A 272 -2.45 2.45 -15.22
N ALA A 273 -2.02 3.12 -14.14
CA ALA A 273 -2.43 2.77 -12.77
C ALA A 273 -3.96 2.81 -12.59
N ALA A 274 -4.61 3.87 -13.08
CA ALA A 274 -6.05 4.01 -13.10
C ALA A 274 -6.74 2.90 -13.91
N THR A 275 -6.21 2.60 -15.09
CA THR A 275 -6.76 1.60 -16.00
C THR A 275 -6.65 0.18 -15.43
N LEU A 276 -5.53 -0.16 -14.76
CA LEU A 276 -5.36 -1.45 -14.08
C LEU A 276 -6.48 -1.70 -13.06
N VAL A 277 -6.90 -0.68 -12.31
CA VAL A 277 -8.01 -0.78 -11.36
C VAL A 277 -9.32 -1.12 -12.07
N GLU A 278 -9.63 -0.42 -13.17
CA GLU A 278 -10.87 -0.66 -13.92
C GLU A 278 -10.94 -2.10 -14.44
N PHE A 279 -9.83 -2.61 -14.98
CA PHE A 279 -9.78 -3.98 -15.51
C PHE A 279 -9.70 -5.07 -14.45
N ALA A 280 -9.20 -4.76 -13.27
CA ALA A 280 -9.31 -5.64 -12.11
C ALA A 280 -10.73 -5.64 -11.53
N SER A 281 -11.49 -4.55 -11.69
CA SER A 281 -12.80 -4.34 -11.05
C SER A 281 -13.99 -4.80 -11.88
N TRP A 282 -13.97 -4.59 -13.20
CA TRP A 282 -15.13 -4.81 -14.06
C TRP A 282 -14.89 -5.88 -15.12
N LYS A 283 -15.79 -6.87 -15.25
CA LYS A 283 -15.65 -7.91 -16.29
C LYS A 283 -15.68 -7.32 -17.71
N ASN A 284 -16.56 -6.33 -17.89
CA ASN A 284 -16.81 -5.61 -19.13
C ASN A 284 -16.57 -4.12 -18.85
N ILE A 285 -15.59 -3.53 -19.52
CA ILE A 285 -15.26 -2.11 -19.38
C ILE A 285 -15.56 -1.39 -20.67
N ASP A 286 -16.20 -0.25 -20.52
CA ASP A 286 -16.39 0.71 -21.59
C ASP A 286 -15.88 2.09 -21.19
N ILE A 287 -15.76 2.97 -22.19
CA ILE A 287 -15.34 4.36 -22.03
C ILE A 287 -16.26 5.13 -21.06
N ASP A 288 -17.57 4.88 -21.10
CA ASP A 288 -18.55 5.62 -20.31
C ASP A 288 -18.43 5.28 -18.80
N ARG A 289 -18.03 4.05 -18.47
CA ARG A 289 -17.70 3.61 -17.11
C ARG A 289 -16.50 4.36 -16.58
N ILE A 290 -15.39 4.36 -17.33
CA ILE A 290 -14.17 5.08 -16.93
C ILE A 290 -14.47 6.57 -16.77
N ALA A 291 -15.20 7.16 -17.73
CA ALA A 291 -15.62 8.56 -17.66
C ALA A 291 -16.37 8.89 -16.36
N ARG A 292 -17.31 8.01 -15.97
CA ARG A 292 -18.09 8.15 -14.73
C ARG A 292 -17.23 8.01 -13.48
N ASP A 293 -16.39 6.99 -13.41
CA ASP A 293 -15.60 6.66 -12.23
C ASP A 293 -14.55 7.75 -11.93
N TYR A 294 -14.01 8.40 -12.98
CA TYR A 294 -13.04 9.49 -12.87
C TYR A 294 -13.65 10.89 -13.02
N LYS A 295 -14.97 11.01 -13.23
CA LYS A 295 -15.70 12.29 -13.37
C LYS A 295 -15.14 13.17 -14.50
N ILE A 296 -14.81 12.56 -15.64
CA ILE A 296 -14.29 13.24 -16.83
C ILE A 296 -15.16 12.92 -18.05
N SER A 297 -15.01 13.70 -19.11
CA SER A 297 -15.77 13.46 -20.34
C SER A 297 -15.27 12.20 -21.09
N PRO A 298 -16.13 11.47 -21.83
CA PRO A 298 -15.71 10.37 -22.67
C PRO A 298 -14.60 10.72 -23.68
N SER A 299 -14.60 11.96 -24.22
CA SER A 299 -13.54 12.41 -25.13
C SER A 299 -12.19 12.57 -24.41
N THR A 300 -12.21 13.02 -23.15
CA THR A 300 -11.01 13.02 -22.30
C THR A 300 -10.50 11.59 -22.08
N VAL A 301 -11.39 10.63 -21.81
CA VAL A 301 -11.00 9.21 -21.67
C VAL A 301 -10.35 8.70 -22.95
N TYR A 302 -10.94 8.93 -24.13
CA TYR A 302 -10.31 8.54 -25.40
C TYR A 302 -8.91 9.12 -25.58
N LYS A 303 -8.71 10.40 -25.22
CA LYS A 303 -7.40 11.05 -25.28
C LYS A 303 -6.40 10.35 -24.35
N LEU A 304 -6.73 10.17 -23.07
CA LEU A 304 -5.84 9.53 -22.09
C LEU A 304 -5.52 8.08 -22.47
N LEU A 305 -6.51 7.33 -22.94
CA LEU A 305 -6.32 5.96 -23.40
C LEU A 305 -5.46 5.86 -24.68
N SER A 306 -5.38 6.92 -25.48
CA SER A 306 -4.52 6.93 -26.66
C SER A 306 -3.03 6.95 -26.32
N GLU A 307 -2.68 7.44 -25.13
CA GLU A 307 -1.31 7.50 -24.59
C GLU A 307 -0.82 6.12 -24.13
N ILE A 308 -1.76 5.21 -23.79
CA ILE A 308 -1.49 3.86 -23.27
C ILE A 308 -2.14 2.77 -24.14
N LYS A 309 -2.26 3.04 -25.45
CA LYS A 309 -2.95 2.17 -26.43
C LYS A 309 -2.27 0.82 -26.64
N GLU A 310 -1.03 0.66 -26.21
CA GLU A 310 -0.27 -0.58 -26.25
C GLU A 310 -0.83 -1.65 -25.31
N TRP A 311 -1.64 -1.26 -24.31
CA TRP A 311 -2.17 -2.17 -23.28
C TRP A 311 -3.55 -2.77 -23.58
N PHE A 312 -4.35 -2.13 -24.42
CA PHE A 312 -5.69 -2.61 -24.78
C PHE A 312 -6.03 -2.28 -26.23
N LYS A 313 -7.17 -2.79 -26.70
CA LYS A 313 -7.75 -2.47 -28.00
C LYS A 313 -9.26 -2.31 -27.86
N GLN A 314 -9.89 -1.56 -28.76
CA GLN A 314 -11.34 -1.56 -28.87
C GLN A 314 -11.82 -2.94 -29.35
N SER A 315 -12.99 -3.39 -28.88
CA SER A 315 -13.54 -4.69 -29.30
C SER A 315 -13.80 -4.76 -30.80
N GLU A 316 -14.31 -3.65 -31.34
CA GLU A 316 -14.65 -3.44 -32.74
C GLU A 316 -14.37 -1.98 -33.10
N VAL A 317 -14.34 -1.67 -34.40
CA VAL A 317 -14.16 -0.29 -34.90
C VAL A 317 -15.31 0.57 -34.38
N LYS A 318 -14.98 1.67 -33.67
CA LYS A 318 -15.94 2.58 -32.98
C LYS A 318 -16.64 1.98 -31.75
N SER A 319 -16.24 0.81 -31.28
CA SER A 319 -16.77 0.27 -30.02
C SER A 319 -16.24 1.07 -28.83
N LYS A 320 -17.13 1.31 -27.85
CA LYS A 320 -16.74 1.84 -26.53
C LYS A 320 -16.13 0.77 -25.64
N MET A 321 -16.26 -0.52 -25.98
CA MET A 321 -15.75 -1.63 -25.19
C MET A 321 -14.25 -1.79 -25.35
N LEU A 322 -13.55 -1.97 -24.23
CA LEU A 322 -12.11 -2.18 -24.20
C LEU A 322 -11.77 -3.64 -23.91
N ILE A 323 -10.87 -4.22 -24.70
CA ILE A 323 -10.34 -5.56 -24.54
C ILE A 323 -8.85 -5.46 -24.15
N PRO A 324 -8.43 -6.08 -23.05
CA PRO A 324 -7.03 -6.04 -22.63
C PRO A 324 -6.18 -6.91 -23.56
N LYS A 325 -5.01 -6.41 -23.96
CA LYS A 325 -4.03 -7.18 -24.72
C LYS A 325 -3.35 -8.24 -23.84
N PRO A 326 -2.68 -9.25 -24.43
CA PRO A 326 -2.07 -10.34 -23.67
C PRO A 326 -1.11 -9.87 -22.58
N GLU A 327 -0.33 -8.81 -22.86
CA GLU A 327 0.61 -8.25 -21.90
C GLU A 327 -0.09 -7.65 -20.68
N PHE A 328 -1.18 -6.91 -20.90
CA PHE A 328 -1.96 -6.33 -19.82
C PHE A 328 -2.65 -7.39 -18.96
N LYS A 329 -3.14 -8.48 -19.57
CA LYS A 329 -3.64 -9.65 -18.84
C LYS A 329 -2.55 -10.31 -17.99
N ARG A 330 -1.31 -10.38 -18.49
CA ARG A 330 -0.16 -10.89 -17.75
C ARG A 330 0.11 -10.05 -16.50
N ILE A 331 0.10 -8.72 -16.63
CA ILE A 331 0.30 -7.79 -15.50
C ILE A 331 -0.79 -8.00 -14.44
N LEU A 332 -2.07 -8.04 -14.84
CA LEU A 332 -3.17 -8.26 -13.89
C LEU A 332 -3.02 -9.60 -13.16
N LYS A 333 -2.64 -10.67 -13.87
CA LYS A 333 -2.39 -11.99 -13.26
C LYS A 333 -1.21 -11.99 -12.30
N GLU A 334 -0.11 -11.31 -12.65
CA GLU A 334 1.06 -11.11 -11.79
C GLU A 334 0.67 -10.36 -10.51
N ALA A 335 -0.15 -9.32 -10.65
CA ALA A 335 -0.72 -8.53 -9.56
C ALA A 335 -1.77 -9.27 -8.71
N GLY A 336 -2.10 -10.53 -9.03
CA GLY A 336 -3.01 -11.36 -8.24
C GLY A 336 -4.48 -11.13 -8.53
N VAL A 337 -4.81 -10.60 -9.70
CA VAL A 337 -6.19 -10.53 -10.22
C VAL A 337 -6.57 -11.90 -10.77
N GLU A 338 -7.58 -12.52 -10.15
CA GLU A 338 -8.07 -13.86 -10.48
C GLU A 338 -9.28 -13.72 -11.44
N ARG A 339 -9.01 -13.69 -12.74
CA ARG A 339 -10.04 -13.57 -13.80
C ARG A 339 -9.75 -14.44 -15.00
#